data_AF-A0A4C1WCX4-F1
#
_entry.id   AF-A0A4C1WCX4-F1
#
_cell.length_a   1.000
_cell.length_b   1.000
_cell.length_c   1.000
_cell.angle_alpha   90.00
_cell.angle_beta   90.00
_cell.angle_gamma   90.00
#
_symmetry.space_group_name_H-M   'P 1'
#
loop_
_entity.id
_entity.type
_entity.pdbx_description
1 polymer ?
#
loop_
_entity_poly.entity_id
_entity_poly.type
_entity_poly.pdbx_seq_one_letter_code
_entity_poly.pdbx_strand_id
1 'polypeptide(L)'
;MLQREFAQKICKSYRTVSLNTALQLSGLHPLDLRVQESAVLYKQKKNLSNDYLPAGRELETRVSHLEQLYCFTLQRVTYEPLENADSKIVQKIGQCAGPHVYTDGIKIKCNMGATLNWWEKGEVVTNLTFSLDPSCTVFQSELFKLHKVILLVKPRKEPKVSVLSDSKSSLEPLMDSKADHPLEKSISENIREIRVKDRVVQLFWPKAHISTPENERTDEFTKSAALCPDTPPDYDKVLLSDSRRVCPQVTDIRTNINRQAPGKSLDDSS
;
A
#
# COMPACT_ATOMS: atom_id res chain seq x y z
N MET A 1 -10.69 -39.04 9.41
CA MET A 1 -10.65 -39.98 8.25
C MET A 1 -10.81 -39.27 6.92
N LEU A 2 -11.79 -38.37 6.78
CA LEU A 2 -12.13 -37.71 5.51
C LEU A 2 -10.95 -36.99 4.83
N GLN A 3 -10.20 -36.14 5.53
CA GLN A 3 -9.08 -35.38 4.94
C GLN A 3 -7.96 -36.26 4.37
N ARG A 4 -7.68 -37.39 5.03
CA ARG A 4 -6.61 -38.31 4.63
C ARG A 4 -6.85 -38.85 3.22
N GLU A 5 -8.09 -39.24 2.93
CA GLU A 5 -8.45 -39.82 1.63
C GLU A 5 -8.31 -38.80 0.50
N PHE A 6 -8.69 -37.54 0.75
CA PHE A 6 -8.47 -36.46 -0.21
C PHE A 6 -6.98 -36.21 -0.46
N ALA A 7 -6.18 -36.12 0.61
CA ALA A 7 -4.73 -35.93 0.50
C ALA A 7 -4.07 -37.10 -0.28
N GLN A 8 -4.44 -38.34 0.03
CA GLN A 8 -3.96 -39.54 -0.66
C GLN A 8 -4.32 -39.53 -2.16
N LYS A 9 -5.54 -39.11 -2.51
CA LYS A 9 -5.97 -38.95 -3.92
C LYS A 9 -5.18 -37.87 -4.65
N ILE A 10 -4.91 -36.74 -3.99
CA ILE A 10 -4.16 -35.63 -4.57
C ILE A 10 -2.71 -36.03 -4.87
N CYS A 11 -2.03 -36.67 -3.92
CA CYS A 11 -0.64 -37.13 -4.11
C CYS A 11 -0.53 -38.52 -4.75
N LYS A 12 -1.65 -39.14 -5.16
CA LYS A 12 -1.72 -40.50 -5.74
C LYS A 12 -0.95 -41.56 -4.92
N SER A 13 -1.10 -41.53 -3.60
CA SER A 13 -0.37 -42.43 -2.70
C SER A 13 -1.16 -43.67 -2.32
N TYR A 14 -0.46 -44.70 -1.82
CA TYR A 14 -1.07 -45.93 -1.34
C TYR A 14 -1.99 -45.67 -0.13
N ARG A 15 -3.02 -46.50 0.02
CA ARG A 15 -4.00 -46.38 1.13
C ARG A 15 -3.36 -46.49 2.52
N THR A 16 -2.19 -47.13 2.62
CA THR A 16 -1.41 -47.34 3.85
C THR A 16 -0.68 -46.09 4.34
N VAL A 17 -0.58 -45.03 3.52
CA VAL A 17 0.16 -43.82 3.89
C VAL A 17 -0.53 -43.08 5.04
N SER A 18 0.25 -42.73 6.06
CA SER A 18 -0.22 -41.99 7.24
C SER A 18 -0.74 -40.59 6.85
N LEU A 19 -1.61 -40.01 7.67
CA LEU A 19 -2.16 -38.66 7.40
C LEU A 19 -1.06 -37.60 7.29
N ASN A 20 -0.11 -37.58 8.21
CA ASN A 20 0.96 -36.57 8.23
C ASN A 20 1.80 -36.62 6.95
N THR A 21 2.18 -37.82 6.52
CA THR A 21 2.92 -38.03 5.27
C THR A 21 2.09 -37.62 4.06
N ALA A 22 0.79 -37.96 4.02
CA ALA A 22 -0.08 -37.58 2.91
C ALA A 22 -0.28 -36.05 2.82
N LEU A 23 -0.41 -35.36 3.95
CA LEU A 23 -0.51 -33.90 4.00
C LEU A 23 0.77 -33.22 3.52
N GLN A 24 1.93 -33.72 3.96
CA GLN A 24 3.22 -33.20 3.54
C GLN A 24 3.45 -33.37 2.03
N LEU A 25 3.14 -34.56 1.49
CA LEU A 25 3.27 -34.85 0.05
C LEU A 25 2.27 -34.06 -0.82
N SER A 26 1.08 -33.76 -0.29
CA SER A 26 0.06 -32.99 -1.00
C SER A 26 0.18 -31.47 -0.81
N GLY A 27 1.03 -30.99 0.11
CA GLY A 27 1.12 -29.59 0.49
C GLY A 27 -0.11 -29.05 1.22
N LEU A 28 -0.97 -29.92 1.75
CA LEU A 28 -2.20 -29.54 2.44
C LEU A 28 -1.97 -29.35 3.94
N HIS A 29 -2.66 -28.37 4.52
CA HIS A 29 -2.65 -28.13 5.96
C HIS A 29 -3.77 -28.94 6.64
N PRO A 30 -3.58 -29.41 7.89
CA PRO A 30 -4.64 -30.04 8.69
C PRO A 30 -5.93 -29.21 8.71
N LEU A 31 -7.09 -29.85 8.57
CA LEU A 31 -8.39 -29.18 8.49
C LEU A 31 -8.66 -28.30 9.71
N ASP A 32 -8.33 -28.80 10.91
CA ASP A 32 -8.57 -28.09 12.17
C ASP A 32 -7.86 -26.71 12.17
N LEU A 33 -6.66 -26.66 11.59
CA LEU A 33 -5.87 -25.44 11.46
C LEU A 33 -6.45 -24.50 10.40
N ARG A 34 -6.96 -25.04 9.29
CA ARG A 34 -7.69 -24.25 8.28
C ARG A 34 -8.98 -23.65 8.82
N VAL A 35 -9.67 -24.36 9.70
CA VAL A 35 -10.88 -23.87 10.39
C VAL A 35 -10.50 -22.76 11.36
N GLN A 36 -9.45 -22.93 12.15
CA GLN A 36 -8.93 -21.90 13.06
C GLN A 36 -8.49 -20.64 12.30
N GLU A 37 -7.69 -20.79 11.24
CA GLU A 37 -7.28 -19.68 10.36
C GLU A 37 -8.50 -18.93 9.82
N SER A 38 -9.49 -19.65 9.30
CA SER A 38 -10.72 -19.04 8.76
C SER A 38 -11.52 -18.30 9.84
N ALA A 39 -11.58 -18.84 11.06
CA ALA A 39 -12.25 -18.20 12.19
C ALA A 39 -11.52 -16.92 12.64
N VAL A 40 -10.19 -16.93 12.66
CA VAL A 40 -9.37 -15.75 12.96
C VAL A 40 -9.58 -14.66 11.91
N LEU A 41 -9.48 -15.00 10.62
CA LEU A 41 -9.71 -14.04 9.53
C LEU A 41 -11.13 -13.47 9.55
N TYR A 42 -12.12 -14.28 9.92
CA TYR A 42 -13.49 -13.81 10.09
C TYR A 42 -13.60 -12.77 11.22
N LYS A 43 -13.01 -13.07 12.39
CA LYS A 43 -13.00 -12.15 13.53
C LYS A 43 -12.30 -10.83 13.18
N GLN A 44 -11.14 -10.89 12.51
CA GLN A 44 -10.42 -9.72 12.03
C GLN A 44 -11.25 -8.90 11.03
N LYS A 45 -11.86 -9.55 10.03
CA LYS A 45 -12.71 -8.87 9.03
C LYS A 45 -13.93 -8.19 9.64
N LYS A 46 -14.42 -8.69 10.77
CA LYS A 46 -15.52 -8.10 11.52
C LYS A 46 -15.07 -7.13 12.62
N ASN A 47 -13.77 -6.82 12.70
CA ASN A 47 -13.17 -5.98 13.74
C ASN A 47 -13.51 -6.48 15.17
N LEU A 48 -13.66 -7.79 15.34
CA LEU A 48 -14.03 -8.42 16.61
C LEU A 48 -12.81 -8.79 17.48
N SER A 49 -11.60 -8.82 16.90
CA SER A 49 -10.36 -9.16 17.60
C SER A 49 -9.14 -8.65 16.84
N ASN A 50 -8.18 -8.09 17.59
CA ASN A 50 -6.86 -7.65 17.13
C ASN A 50 -5.73 -8.56 17.63
N ASP A 51 -6.06 -9.74 18.18
CA ASP A 51 -5.12 -10.60 18.93
C ASP A 51 -3.92 -11.09 18.08
N TYR A 52 -4.01 -10.96 16.75
CA TYR A 52 -3.01 -11.42 15.79
C TYR A 52 -2.40 -10.29 14.95
N LEU A 53 -2.69 -9.02 15.29
CA LEU A 53 -1.95 -7.88 14.74
C LEU A 53 -0.68 -7.65 15.58
N PRO A 54 0.42 -7.17 14.98
CA PRO A 54 1.56 -6.70 15.76
C PRO A 54 1.11 -5.64 16.77
N ALA A 55 1.65 -5.67 17.99
CA ALA A 55 1.24 -4.79 19.08
C ALA A 55 1.25 -3.31 18.65
N GLY A 56 0.15 -2.61 18.90
CA GLY A 56 -0.03 -1.19 18.58
C GLY A 56 -0.46 -0.88 17.14
N ARG A 57 -0.59 -1.88 16.26
CA ARG A 57 -0.98 -1.66 14.86
C ARG A 57 -2.47 -1.85 14.61
N GLU A 58 -3.01 -1.03 13.72
CA GLU A 58 -4.40 -1.10 13.28
C GLU A 58 -4.56 -1.76 11.90
N LEU A 59 -5.69 -2.44 11.72
CA LEU A 59 -6.08 -3.02 10.44
C LEU A 59 -6.66 -1.96 9.51
N GLU A 60 -6.12 -1.87 8.30
CA GLU A 60 -6.71 -1.11 7.20
C GLU A 60 -8.09 -1.69 6.87
N THR A 61 -9.14 -0.96 7.27
CA THR A 61 -10.53 -1.37 7.02
C THR A 61 -11.08 -0.61 5.82
N ARG A 62 -11.81 -1.31 4.96
CA ARG A 62 -12.54 -0.70 3.84
C ARG A 62 -13.62 0.24 4.35
N VAL A 63 -13.89 1.30 3.58
CA VAL A 63 -14.99 2.22 3.87
C VAL A 63 -16.32 1.46 3.86
N SER A 64 -17.12 1.61 4.91
CA SER A 64 -18.42 0.93 4.95
C SER A 64 -19.37 1.55 3.93
N HIS A 65 -20.34 0.77 3.43
CA HIS A 65 -21.29 1.28 2.45
C HIS A 65 -22.12 2.47 2.97
N LEU A 66 -22.39 2.52 4.28
CA LEU A 66 -23.12 3.61 4.93
C LEU A 66 -22.30 4.91 4.98
N GLU A 67 -20.98 4.79 4.99
CA GLU A 67 -20.04 5.91 5.02
C GLU A 67 -19.68 6.39 3.61
N GLN A 68 -20.13 5.72 2.56
CA GLN A 68 -19.91 6.17 1.19
C GLN A 68 -20.73 7.43 0.93
N LEU A 69 -20.10 8.42 0.29
CA LEU A 69 -20.79 9.61 -0.18
C LEU A 69 -21.85 9.21 -1.23
N TYR A 70 -23.00 9.89 -1.20
CA TYR A 70 -24.08 9.64 -2.14
C TYR A 70 -23.67 10.03 -3.57
N CYS A 71 -24.08 9.25 -4.58
CA CYS A 71 -23.70 9.41 -5.99
C CYS A 71 -23.84 10.83 -6.55
N PHE A 72 -24.81 11.59 -6.07
CA PHE A 72 -25.06 12.97 -6.52
C PHE A 72 -24.03 13.99 -5.99
N THR A 73 -23.42 13.71 -4.84
CA THR A 73 -22.42 14.59 -4.22
C THR A 73 -20.99 14.29 -4.70
N LEU A 74 -20.83 13.24 -5.51
CA LEU A 74 -19.55 12.77 -6.01
C LEU A 74 -19.15 13.58 -7.24
N GLN A 75 -18.47 14.69 -7.02
CA GLN A 75 -17.74 15.35 -8.09
C GLN A 75 -16.49 14.53 -8.41
N ARG A 76 -16.39 14.09 -9.67
CA ARG A 76 -15.23 13.34 -10.14
C ARG A 76 -13.96 14.17 -9.98
N VAL A 77 -12.95 13.61 -9.33
CA VAL A 77 -11.58 14.09 -9.48
C VAL A 77 -11.11 13.68 -10.87
N THR A 78 -10.34 14.51 -11.55
CA THR A 78 -9.78 14.20 -12.87
C THR A 78 -8.28 14.43 -12.84
N TYR A 79 -7.52 13.51 -13.44
CA TYR A 79 -6.09 13.71 -13.69
C TYR A 79 -5.82 13.90 -15.18
N GLU A 80 -4.80 14.67 -15.51
CA GLU A 80 -4.30 14.81 -16.88
C GLU A 80 -3.04 13.95 -17.08
N PRO A 81 -3.06 12.97 -18.00
CA PRO A 81 -1.86 12.24 -18.37
C PRO A 81 -0.91 13.16 -19.14
N LEU A 82 0.38 13.04 -18.86
CA LEU A 82 1.41 13.86 -19.45
C LEU A 82 2.39 12.97 -20.25
N GLU A 83 2.02 12.72 -21.50
CA GLU A 83 2.59 11.64 -22.34
C GLU A 83 3.67 12.09 -23.34
N ASN A 84 3.85 13.40 -23.57
CA ASN A 84 4.67 13.94 -24.66
C ASN A 84 5.86 14.81 -24.20
N ALA A 85 7.05 14.53 -24.76
CA ALA A 85 8.33 15.26 -24.77
C ALA A 85 8.59 16.31 -23.68
N ASP A 86 9.70 16.15 -22.95
CA ASP A 86 10.18 16.93 -21.80
C ASP A 86 9.95 18.45 -21.89
N SER A 87 10.17 19.07 -23.06
CA SER A 87 9.96 20.51 -23.27
C SER A 87 8.49 20.94 -23.15
N LYS A 88 7.54 20.15 -23.64
CA LYS A 88 6.10 20.46 -23.54
C LYS A 88 5.55 20.25 -22.13
N ILE A 89 6.17 19.37 -21.36
CA ILE A 89 5.84 19.08 -19.97
C ILE A 89 6.20 20.26 -19.08
N VAL A 90 7.46 20.69 -19.14
CA VAL A 90 7.94 21.88 -18.43
C VAL A 90 7.17 23.12 -18.86
N GLN A 91 6.83 23.23 -20.15
CA GLN A 91 6.03 24.33 -20.64
C GLN A 91 4.57 24.27 -20.15
N LYS A 92 3.94 23.08 -20.10
CA LYS A 92 2.54 22.92 -19.63
C LYS A 92 2.43 23.10 -18.11
N ILE A 93 3.42 22.61 -17.35
CA ILE A 93 3.55 22.86 -15.91
C ILE A 93 3.82 24.34 -15.68
N GLY A 94 4.81 24.94 -16.35
CA GLY A 94 5.13 26.37 -16.25
C GLY A 94 4.04 27.32 -16.75
N GLN A 95 3.15 26.87 -17.64
CA GLN A 95 1.94 27.58 -18.06
C GLN A 95 0.80 27.47 -17.04
N CYS A 96 0.83 26.49 -16.13
CA CYS A 96 -0.12 26.43 -15.03
C CYS A 96 0.21 27.57 -14.06
N ALA A 97 -0.53 28.68 -14.12
CA ALA A 97 -0.42 29.75 -13.15
C ALA A 97 -0.76 29.23 -11.74
N GLY A 98 0.26 28.93 -10.93
CA GLY A 98 0.11 28.51 -9.54
C GLY A 98 1.27 27.64 -9.04
N PRO A 99 1.33 27.35 -7.73
CA PRO A 99 2.33 26.45 -7.16
C PRO A 99 2.20 25.02 -7.69
N HIS A 100 3.31 24.29 -7.66
CA HIS A 100 3.37 22.88 -8.04
C HIS A 100 3.87 22.04 -6.88
N VAL A 101 3.29 20.87 -6.72
CA VAL A 101 3.64 19.95 -5.65
C VAL A 101 4.07 18.64 -6.26
N TYR A 102 5.32 18.26 -5.98
CA TYR A 102 5.92 17.02 -6.42
C TYR A 102 5.93 16.03 -5.27
N THR A 103 5.45 14.82 -5.53
CA THR A 103 5.54 13.69 -4.60
C THR A 103 6.51 12.66 -5.12
N ASP A 104 7.38 12.17 -4.26
CA ASP A 104 8.23 11.03 -4.57
C ASP A 104 8.38 10.11 -3.36
N GLY A 105 8.68 8.84 -3.58
CA GLY A 105 8.75 7.82 -2.55
C GLY A 105 9.74 6.73 -2.91
N ILE A 106 10.57 6.35 -1.95
CA ILE A 106 11.58 5.31 -2.12
C ILE A 106 11.46 4.26 -1.04
N LYS A 107 11.64 2.99 -1.43
CA LYS A 107 11.77 1.87 -0.50
C LYS A 107 13.21 1.40 -0.48
N ILE A 108 13.93 1.62 0.62
CA ILE A 108 15.34 1.20 0.78
C ILE A 108 15.45 0.16 1.88
N LYS A 109 15.83 -1.08 1.49
CA LYS A 109 16.13 -2.28 2.32
C LYS A 109 15.04 -2.73 3.30
N CYS A 110 14.50 -1.85 4.13
CA CYS A 110 13.30 -2.01 4.95
C CYS A 110 12.58 -0.68 5.20
N ASN A 111 13.24 0.47 5.10
CA ASN A 111 12.61 1.76 5.35
C ASN A 111 11.93 2.29 4.09
N MET A 112 10.77 2.92 4.29
CA MET A 112 10.05 3.58 3.23
C MET A 112 10.00 5.07 3.52
N GLY A 113 10.78 5.84 2.77
CA GLY A 113 10.80 7.29 2.86
C GLY A 113 9.88 7.89 1.81
N ALA A 114 9.11 8.90 2.19
CA ALA A 114 8.28 9.67 1.28
C ALA A 114 8.62 11.15 1.41
N THR A 115 8.70 11.86 0.29
CA THR A 115 8.95 13.31 0.28
C THR A 115 7.89 14.04 -0.50
N LEU A 116 7.60 15.24 -0.02
CA LEU A 116 6.71 16.20 -0.62
C LEU A 116 7.43 17.53 -0.78
N ASN A 117 7.60 17.98 -2.02
CA ASN A 117 8.19 19.29 -2.30
C ASN A 117 7.14 20.23 -2.88
N TRP A 118 6.96 21.37 -2.20
CA TRP A 118 6.18 22.50 -2.68
C TRP A 118 7.10 23.48 -3.41
N TRP A 119 6.81 23.70 -4.68
CA TRP A 119 7.57 24.58 -5.56
C TRP A 119 6.76 25.82 -5.91
N GLU A 120 7.42 26.97 -5.81
CA GLU A 120 6.89 28.26 -6.26
C GLU A 120 7.97 29.01 -7.02
N LYS A 121 7.66 29.47 -8.24
CA LYS A 121 8.58 30.27 -9.09
C LYS A 121 9.98 29.64 -9.29
N GLY A 122 10.08 28.31 -9.32
CA GLY A 122 11.34 27.60 -9.53
C GLY A 122 12.16 27.34 -8.28
N GLU A 123 11.65 27.63 -7.09
CA GLU A 123 12.31 27.33 -5.81
C GLU A 123 11.45 26.44 -4.91
N VAL A 124 12.12 25.62 -4.08
CA VAL A 124 11.46 24.79 -3.06
C VAL A 124 11.14 25.67 -1.86
N VAL A 125 9.85 25.94 -1.63
CA VAL A 125 9.37 26.73 -0.49
C VAL A 125 9.16 25.86 0.74
N THR A 126 8.72 24.62 0.56
CA THR A 126 8.47 23.69 1.65
C THR A 126 8.83 22.28 1.22
N ASN A 127 9.59 21.60 2.06
CA ASN A 127 9.90 20.19 1.94
C ASN A 127 9.38 19.47 3.19
N LEU A 128 8.57 18.44 3.01
CA LEU A 128 8.15 17.55 4.07
C LEU A 128 8.63 16.13 3.75
N THR A 129 9.23 15.49 4.73
CA THR A 129 9.64 14.09 4.67
C THR A 129 8.81 13.28 5.67
N PHE A 130 8.46 12.06 5.28
CA PHE A 130 7.64 11.15 6.07
C PHE A 130 8.28 9.77 6.08
N SER A 131 8.15 9.07 7.20
CA SER A 131 8.58 7.67 7.35
C SER A 131 7.35 6.77 7.29
N LEU A 132 7.39 5.72 6.47
CA LEU A 132 6.32 4.73 6.35
C LEU A 132 6.82 3.37 6.82
N ASP A 133 5.92 2.58 7.40
CA ASP A 133 6.27 1.26 7.90
C ASP A 133 6.74 0.32 6.76
N PRO A 134 7.78 -0.51 6.99
CA PRO A 134 8.28 -1.47 6.01
C PRO A 134 7.21 -2.39 5.40
N SER A 135 6.17 -2.70 6.18
CA SER A 135 5.06 -3.58 5.78
C SER A 135 4.07 -2.90 4.83
N CYS A 136 4.14 -1.57 4.67
CA CYS A 136 3.30 -0.86 3.73
C CYS A 136 3.57 -1.30 2.28
N THR A 137 2.48 -1.47 1.54
CA THR A 137 2.50 -1.72 0.11
C THR A 137 2.84 -0.44 -0.65
N VAL A 138 3.37 -0.57 -1.88
CA VAL A 138 3.62 0.58 -2.76
C VAL A 138 2.34 1.39 -2.97
N PHE A 139 1.19 0.74 -3.10
CA PHE A 139 -0.08 1.44 -3.24
C PHE A 139 -0.42 2.28 -2.01
N GLN A 140 -0.30 1.73 -0.79
CA GLN A 140 -0.58 2.48 0.45
C GLN A 140 0.36 3.68 0.60
N SER A 141 1.64 3.53 0.27
CA SER A 141 2.60 4.64 0.38
C SER A 141 2.29 5.77 -0.59
N GLU A 142 1.97 5.42 -1.83
CA GLU A 142 1.63 6.40 -2.86
C GLU A 142 0.33 7.14 -2.54
N LEU A 143 -0.69 6.42 -2.09
CA LEU A 143 -1.97 6.99 -1.69
C LEU A 143 -1.82 7.86 -0.43
N PHE A 144 -0.98 7.48 0.53
CA PHE A 144 -0.68 8.29 1.70
C PHE A 144 0.07 9.58 1.35
N LYS A 145 1.03 9.52 0.41
CA LYS A 145 1.70 10.71 -0.13
C LYS A 145 0.67 11.70 -0.71
N LEU A 146 -0.23 11.22 -1.57
CA LEU A 146 -1.32 12.04 -2.10
C LEU A 146 -2.19 12.66 -1.00
N HIS A 147 -2.55 11.88 0.02
CA HIS A 147 -3.32 12.39 1.16
C HIS A 147 -2.59 13.53 1.89
N LYS A 148 -1.29 13.39 2.14
CA LYS A 148 -0.46 14.45 2.76
C LYS A 148 -0.36 15.69 1.88
N VAL A 149 -0.25 15.54 0.56
CA VAL A 149 -0.29 16.67 -0.39
C VAL A 149 -1.57 17.48 -0.21
N ILE A 150 -2.72 16.81 -0.25
CA ILE A 150 -4.01 17.49 -0.17
C ILE A 150 -4.19 18.17 1.18
N LEU A 151 -3.72 17.57 2.27
CA LEU A 151 -3.68 18.20 3.58
C LEU A 151 -2.76 19.44 3.62
N LEU A 152 -1.64 19.42 2.89
CA LEU A 152 -0.76 20.59 2.76
C LEU A 152 -1.43 21.71 1.96
N VAL A 153 -2.20 21.38 0.91
CA VAL A 153 -2.91 22.35 0.05
C VAL A 153 -4.10 22.98 0.77
N LYS A 154 -4.82 22.20 1.59
CA LYS A 154 -6.05 22.61 2.26
C LYS A 154 -5.97 23.97 3.00
N PRO A 155 -4.98 24.24 3.87
CA PRO A 155 -4.87 25.51 4.60
C PRO A 155 -4.32 26.68 3.77
N ARG A 156 -3.81 26.42 2.56
CA ARG A 156 -3.17 27.46 1.75
C ARG A 156 -4.20 28.39 1.10
N LYS A 157 -3.77 29.43 0.38
CA LYS A 157 -4.67 30.45 -0.20
C LYS A 157 -4.67 30.49 -1.72
N GLU A 158 -3.83 29.71 -2.37
CA GLU A 158 -3.64 29.81 -3.81
C GLU A 158 -4.87 29.26 -4.54
N PRO A 159 -5.36 29.96 -5.58
CA PRO A 159 -6.59 29.60 -6.26
C PRO A 159 -6.45 28.31 -7.06
N LYS A 160 -5.23 27.97 -7.48
CA LYS A 160 -4.93 26.79 -8.29
C LYS A 160 -3.63 26.17 -7.83
N VAL A 161 -3.64 24.85 -7.61
CA VAL A 161 -2.44 24.06 -7.28
C VAL A 161 -2.37 22.83 -8.18
N SER A 162 -1.20 22.58 -8.75
CA SER A 162 -0.93 21.39 -9.56
C SER A 162 -0.20 20.36 -8.71
N VAL A 163 -0.70 19.12 -8.68
CA VAL A 163 -0.09 18.00 -7.96
C VAL A 163 0.37 16.97 -8.98
N LEU A 164 1.64 16.60 -8.90
CA LEU A 164 2.25 15.61 -9.78
C LEU A 164 2.48 14.32 -8.99
N SER A 165 1.88 13.22 -9.47
CA SER A 165 2.07 11.88 -8.92
C SER A 165 2.32 10.91 -10.06
N ASP A 166 3.42 10.16 -9.97
CA ASP A 166 3.83 9.12 -10.91
C ASP A 166 3.02 7.80 -10.73
N SER A 167 2.31 7.66 -9.61
CA SER A 167 1.53 6.49 -9.26
C SER A 167 0.13 6.52 -9.88
N LYS A 168 0.02 5.99 -11.10
CA LYS A 168 -1.27 5.80 -11.78
C LYS A 168 -2.27 5.01 -10.93
N SER A 169 -1.81 3.97 -10.26
CA SER A 169 -2.64 3.10 -9.42
C SER A 169 -3.26 3.83 -8.23
N SER A 170 -2.67 4.95 -7.77
CA SER A 170 -3.21 5.76 -6.68
C SER A 170 -4.13 6.88 -7.16
N LEU A 171 -4.03 7.26 -8.44
CA LEU A 171 -4.89 8.25 -9.07
C LEU A 171 -6.19 7.65 -9.62
N GLU A 172 -6.15 6.45 -10.19
CA GLU A 172 -7.31 5.76 -10.75
C GLU A 172 -8.48 5.62 -9.75
N PRO A 173 -8.27 5.20 -8.49
CA PRO A 173 -9.35 5.06 -7.51
C PRO A 173 -10.04 6.38 -7.15
N LEU A 174 -9.34 7.52 -7.28
CA LEU A 174 -9.91 8.85 -7.03
C LEU A 174 -10.85 9.31 -8.15
N MET A 175 -10.72 8.70 -9.34
CA MET A 175 -11.63 8.92 -10.47
C MET A 175 -12.95 8.20 -10.26
N ASP A 176 -12.94 7.14 -9.46
CA ASP A 176 -14.13 6.38 -9.15
C ASP A 176 -14.91 7.06 -8.04
N SER A 177 -16.23 7.03 -8.18
CA SER A 177 -17.10 7.72 -7.23
C SER A 177 -17.16 6.98 -5.89
N LYS A 178 -16.89 5.67 -5.90
CA LYS A 178 -16.89 4.84 -4.70
C LYS A 178 -15.46 4.66 -4.19
N ALA A 179 -15.13 5.36 -3.12
CA ALA A 179 -13.91 5.12 -2.37
C ALA A 179 -14.04 3.80 -1.60
N ASP A 180 -13.19 2.83 -1.92
CA ASP A 180 -13.05 1.59 -1.18
C ASP A 180 -12.07 1.76 -0.01
N HIS A 181 -11.10 2.66 -0.18
CA HIS A 181 -10.05 2.95 0.79
C HIS A 181 -10.37 4.18 1.66
N PRO A 182 -10.11 4.15 2.98
CA PRO A 182 -10.36 5.31 3.86
C PRO A 182 -9.57 6.56 3.44
N LEU A 183 -8.32 6.39 3.00
CA LEU A 183 -7.52 7.49 2.46
C LEU A 183 -8.11 8.09 1.16
N GLU A 184 -8.65 7.29 0.24
CA GLU A 184 -9.31 7.80 -0.97
C GLU A 184 -10.51 8.68 -0.62
N LYS A 185 -11.31 8.23 0.36
CA LYS A 185 -12.45 8.99 0.87
C LYS A 185 -11.98 10.33 1.45
N SER A 186 -10.99 10.31 2.33
CA SER A 186 -10.42 11.54 2.92
C SER A 186 -9.88 12.49 1.84
N ILE A 187 -9.14 11.97 0.86
CA ILE A 187 -8.62 12.76 -0.27
C ILE A 187 -9.76 13.43 -1.03
N SER A 188 -10.78 12.65 -1.42
CA SER A 188 -11.93 13.15 -2.18
C SER A 188 -12.72 14.21 -1.40
N GLU A 189 -12.95 13.99 -0.10
CA GLU A 189 -13.63 14.95 0.78
C GLU A 189 -12.84 16.26 0.91
N ASN A 190 -11.52 16.18 1.11
CA ASN A 190 -10.67 17.35 1.22
C ASN A 190 -10.58 18.12 -0.10
N ILE A 191 -10.49 17.45 -1.26
CA ILE A 191 -10.53 18.10 -2.57
C ILE A 191 -11.86 18.83 -2.77
N ARG A 192 -12.98 18.22 -2.35
CA ARG A 192 -14.29 18.86 -2.41
C ARG A 192 -14.36 20.12 -1.55
N GLU A 193 -13.85 20.08 -0.31
CA GLU A 193 -13.79 21.26 0.56
C GLU A 193 -12.93 22.38 -0.03
N ILE A 194 -11.85 22.03 -0.74
CA ILE A 194 -11.02 23.00 -1.45
C ILE A 194 -11.82 23.65 -2.59
N ARG A 195 -12.59 22.86 -3.36
CA ARG A 195 -13.45 23.34 -4.46
C ARG A 195 -14.58 24.25 -4.01
N VAL A 196 -15.20 23.98 -2.85
CA VAL A 196 -16.24 24.85 -2.25
C VAL A 196 -15.71 26.26 -1.97
N LYS A 197 -14.39 26.43 -1.82
CA LYS A 197 -13.72 27.73 -1.65
C LYS A 197 -13.27 28.35 -2.97
N ASP A 198 -13.85 27.92 -4.10
CA ASP A 198 -13.49 28.33 -5.47
C ASP A 198 -12.01 28.11 -5.84
N ARG A 199 -11.41 27.04 -5.30
CA ARG A 199 -10.03 26.65 -5.60
C ARG A 199 -9.96 25.33 -6.35
N VAL A 200 -8.94 25.21 -7.19
CA VAL A 200 -8.77 24.07 -8.09
C VAL A 200 -7.49 23.31 -7.75
N VAL A 201 -7.65 22.02 -7.47
CA VAL A 201 -6.54 21.06 -7.42
C VAL A 201 -6.52 20.30 -8.74
N GLN A 202 -5.43 20.43 -9.50
CA GLN A 202 -5.23 19.73 -10.76
C GLN A 202 -4.22 18.60 -10.56
N LEU A 203 -4.64 17.36 -10.80
CA LEU A 203 -3.75 16.20 -10.71
C LEU A 203 -3.12 15.93 -12.07
N PHE A 204 -1.82 15.65 -12.09
CA PHE A 204 -1.08 15.28 -13.28
C PHE A 204 -0.40 13.93 -13.06
N TRP A 205 -0.45 13.10 -14.10
CA TRP A 205 0.28 11.85 -14.16
C TRP A 205 1.42 11.96 -15.18
N PRO A 206 2.64 12.34 -14.74
CA PRO A 206 3.82 12.28 -15.58
C PRO A 206 4.17 10.83 -15.92
N LYS A 207 4.60 10.59 -17.16
CA LYS A 207 5.20 9.30 -17.53
C LYS A 207 6.44 9.04 -16.66
N ALA A 208 6.58 7.83 -16.15
CA ALA A 208 7.75 7.43 -15.37
C ALA A 208 9.06 7.73 -16.15
N HIS A 209 10.08 8.20 -15.44
CA HIS A 209 11.42 8.59 -15.95
C HIS A 209 11.57 9.95 -16.64
N ILE A 210 10.66 10.91 -16.41
CA ILE A 210 10.94 12.30 -16.79
C ILE A 210 11.86 12.92 -15.73
N SER A 211 13.16 12.97 -16.03
CA SER A 211 14.17 13.69 -15.24
C SER A 211 13.97 15.20 -15.35
N THR A 212 12.99 15.72 -14.60
CA THR A 212 12.95 17.17 -14.31
C THR A 212 13.86 17.47 -13.14
N PRO A 213 14.55 18.63 -13.13
CA PRO A 213 15.40 19.02 -12.00
C PRO A 213 14.62 19.07 -10.68
N GLU A 214 13.31 19.36 -10.73
CA GLU A 214 12.43 19.32 -9.56
C GLU A 214 12.20 17.89 -9.05
N ASN A 215 12.05 16.92 -9.95
CA ASN A 215 11.90 15.51 -9.58
C ASN A 215 13.20 14.95 -9.00
N GLU A 216 14.34 15.20 -9.64
CA GLU A 216 15.65 14.72 -9.17
C GLU A 216 15.98 15.25 -7.77
N ARG A 217 15.64 16.51 -7.49
CA ARG A 217 15.80 17.07 -6.15
C ARG A 217 14.87 16.41 -5.13
N THR A 218 13.66 16.02 -5.54
CA THR A 218 12.72 15.28 -4.69
C THR A 218 13.23 13.87 -4.40
N ASP A 219 13.80 13.20 -5.39
CA ASP A 219 14.48 11.90 -5.27
C ASP A 219 15.61 11.93 -4.22
N GLU A 220 16.45 12.98 -4.25
CA GLU A 220 17.56 13.17 -3.29
C GLU A 220 17.08 13.30 -1.84
N PHE A 221 16.05 14.11 -1.62
CA PHE A 221 15.45 14.26 -0.30
C PHE A 221 14.80 12.97 0.19
N THR A 222 14.18 12.21 -0.72
CA THR A 222 13.55 10.94 -0.40
C THR A 222 14.57 9.88 0.01
N LYS A 223 15.72 9.82 -0.68
CA LYS A 223 16.86 8.98 -0.29
C LYS A 223 17.37 9.34 1.10
N SER A 224 17.47 10.63 1.40
CA SER A 224 17.91 11.11 2.71
C SER A 224 16.93 10.71 3.82
N ALA A 225 15.62 10.82 3.57
CA ALA A 225 14.58 10.42 4.52
C ALA A 225 14.58 8.92 4.81
N ALA A 226 14.74 8.08 3.78
CA ALA A 226 14.76 6.62 3.95
C ALA A 226 15.98 6.11 4.76
N LEU A 227 17.06 6.91 4.83
CA LEU A 227 18.27 6.59 5.59
C LEU A 227 18.17 6.96 7.08
N CYS A 228 17.08 7.57 7.54
CA CYS A 228 16.89 7.96 8.95
C CYS A 228 15.87 7.04 9.66
N PRO A 229 16.31 5.92 10.28
CA PRO A 229 15.42 4.91 10.86
C PRO A 229 14.81 5.28 12.21
N ASP A 230 15.24 6.34 12.88
CA ASP A 230 15.01 6.54 14.32
C ASP A 230 13.66 7.20 14.67
N THR A 231 12.79 7.46 13.69
CA THR A 231 11.48 8.09 13.90
C THR A 231 10.35 7.07 13.73
N PRO A 232 9.33 7.04 14.62
CA PRO A 232 8.17 6.17 14.43
C PRO A 232 7.48 6.48 13.08
N PRO A 233 6.93 5.47 12.39
CA PRO A 233 6.33 5.67 11.07
C PRO A 233 5.06 6.53 11.16
N ASP A 234 4.91 7.46 10.23
CA ASP A 234 3.71 8.29 10.03
C ASP A 234 2.50 7.48 9.52
N TYR A 235 2.75 6.27 9.00
CA TYR A 235 1.73 5.34 8.53
C TYR A 235 2.18 3.89 8.72
N ASP A 236 1.38 3.11 9.45
CA ASP A 236 1.71 1.74 9.87
C ASP A 236 0.53 0.74 9.75
N LYS A 237 -0.53 1.13 9.04
CA LYS A 237 -1.73 0.29 8.91
C LYS A 237 -1.46 -0.98 8.12
N VAL A 238 -1.92 -2.09 8.70
CA VAL A 238 -1.72 -3.44 8.15
C VAL A 238 -2.85 -3.80 7.19
N LEU A 239 -2.53 -4.36 6.03
CA LEU A 239 -3.52 -4.85 5.08
C LEU A 239 -4.09 -6.20 5.52
N LEU A 240 -5.40 -6.40 5.34
CA LEU A 240 -6.11 -7.64 5.69
C LEU A 240 -5.60 -8.88 4.94
N SER A 241 -5.02 -8.73 3.75
CA SER A 241 -4.36 -9.84 3.07
C SER A 241 -3.07 -10.29 3.75
N ASP A 242 -2.37 -9.38 4.42
CA ASP A 242 -1.11 -9.66 5.11
C ASP A 242 -1.33 -10.23 6.52
N SER A 243 -2.50 -10.03 7.14
CA SER A 243 -2.83 -10.68 8.41
C SER A 243 -2.83 -12.22 8.32
N ARG A 244 -3.09 -12.78 7.13
CA ARG A 244 -2.91 -14.22 6.83
C ARG A 244 -1.48 -14.71 7.03
N ARG A 245 -0.49 -13.86 6.73
CA ARG A 245 0.93 -14.19 6.87
C ARG A 245 1.41 -14.10 8.31
N VAL A 246 0.75 -13.27 9.12
CA VAL A 246 1.11 -12.99 10.51
C VAL A 246 0.51 -14.04 11.48
N CYS A 247 -0.51 -14.80 11.07
CA CYS A 247 -1.06 -15.89 11.89
C CYS A 247 0.01 -16.97 12.22
N PRO A 248 0.46 -17.08 13.49
CA PRO A 248 1.55 -17.97 13.89
C PRO A 248 1.27 -19.45 13.59
N GLN A 249 -0.01 -19.84 13.63
CA GLN A 249 -0.44 -21.20 13.37
C GLN A 249 -0.14 -21.66 11.93
N VAL A 250 -0.04 -20.74 10.96
CA VAL A 250 0.29 -21.06 9.56
C VAL A 250 1.81 -21.09 9.34
N THR A 251 2.58 -20.24 10.04
CA THR A 251 4.03 -20.18 9.96
C THR A 251 4.72 -21.31 10.72
N ASP A 252 4.21 -21.72 11.89
CA ASP A 252 4.76 -22.85 12.67
C ASP A 252 4.68 -24.18 11.92
N ILE A 253 3.68 -24.35 11.05
CA ILE A 253 3.53 -25.56 10.24
C ILE A 253 4.55 -25.58 9.10
N ARG A 254 4.79 -24.47 8.39
CA ARG A 254 5.86 -24.39 7.38
C ARG A 254 7.22 -24.75 7.97
N THR A 255 7.46 -24.31 9.20
CA THR A 255 8.73 -24.53 9.91
C THR A 255 8.83 -25.97 10.43
N ASN A 256 7.75 -26.55 10.97
CA ASN A 256 7.73 -27.94 11.45
C ASN A 256 7.68 -28.99 10.34
N ILE A 257 7.02 -28.70 9.20
CA ILE A 257 7.05 -29.58 8.02
C ILE A 257 8.48 -29.69 7.44
N ASN A 258 9.25 -28.59 7.46
CA ASN A 258 10.63 -28.60 6.99
C ASN A 258 11.63 -29.24 7.98
N ARG A 259 11.29 -29.35 9.28
CA ARG A 259 12.15 -29.97 10.30
C ARG A 259 12.06 -31.51 10.35
N GLN A 260 11.05 -32.12 9.72
CA GLN A 260 10.85 -33.58 9.73
C GLN A 260 11.44 -34.32 8.52
N ALA A 261 12.35 -33.71 7.76
CA ALA A 261 13.14 -34.45 6.78
C ALA A 261 14.31 -35.15 7.50
N PRO A 262 14.35 -36.50 7.62
CA PRO A 262 15.52 -37.18 8.14
C PRO A 262 16.65 -37.05 7.10
N GLY A 263 17.76 -36.42 7.50
CA GLY A 263 19.01 -36.50 6.78
C GLY A 263 19.42 -37.98 6.69
N LYS A 264 19.43 -38.54 5.48
CA LYS A 264 20.10 -39.81 5.24
C LYS A 264 21.60 -39.54 5.33
N SER A 265 22.21 -39.93 6.45
CA SER A 265 23.64 -40.23 6.48
C SER A 265 23.86 -41.44 5.58
N LEU A 266 24.63 -41.24 4.50
CA LEU A 266 25.26 -42.32 3.77
C LEU A 266 26.42 -42.79 4.64
N ASP A 267 26.22 -43.91 5.34
CA ASP A 267 27.33 -44.67 5.92
C ASP A 267 28.02 -45.40 4.77
N ASP A 268 29.19 -44.90 4.38
CA ASP A 268 30.18 -45.67 3.64
C ASP A 268 30.76 -46.72 4.60
N SER A 269 30.60 -48.00 4.27
CA SER A 269 31.32 -49.10 4.91
C SER A 269 31.86 -50.02 3.82
N SER A 270 33.17 -50.26 3.94
CA SER A 270 34.07 -51.01 3.08
C SER A 270 33.65 -52.46 2.80
#